data_AF-A0A815KF38-F1
#
_entry.id   AF-A0A815KF38-F1
#
_cell.length_a   1.000
_cell.length_b   1.000
_cell.length_c   1.000
_cell.angle_alpha   90.00
_cell.angle_beta   90.00
_cell.angle_gamma   90.00
#
_symmetry.space_group_name_H-M   'P 1'
#
loop_
_entity.id
_entity.type
_entity.pdbx_description
1 polymer ?
#
loop_
_entity_poly.entity_id
_entity_poly.type
_entity_poly.pdbx_seq_one_letter_code
_entity_poly.pdbx_strand_id
1 'polypeptide(L)'
;MNQIVFILCFMTLIICSLTCLFSCGILICIIHHLYYNRLQQEDRIIIIHCINIYSLVSAYIGLLAVINIQSVLGNLYGYDFNSSWCIFSEYLISILISSLYWAFVNQALFRLGRVVYPTIRWLQSYRLYIILPLIELISSCILMSLVVFLHDVVYSPENYYCFVPFTRVFSELWLALHSYGSQIGVLLFIYIRITIFLRRQTNTPTLIVKQRQDRDLLVIRRILITVALLISLGVPGIVFLVKSFITNTDDFLTFPFVFFFISISMIGVCISTIIFTPQLKMIVVKIIQHNRVVPLNDSLVGSIAARQ
;
A
#
# COMPACT_ATOMS: atom_id res chain seq x y z
N MET A 1 14.42 -29.87 2.12
CA MET A 1 14.68 -28.42 2.15
C MET A 1 13.71 -27.65 1.24
N ASN A 2 13.51 -28.08 -0.01
CA ASN A 2 12.53 -27.48 -0.96
C ASN A 2 11.08 -27.48 -0.43
N GLN A 3 10.71 -28.40 0.45
CA GLN A 3 9.35 -28.44 1.03
C GLN A 3 8.99 -27.17 1.81
N ILE A 4 9.92 -26.56 2.56
CA ILE A 4 9.63 -25.34 3.32
C ILE A 4 9.38 -24.15 2.38
N VAL A 5 10.25 -23.98 1.38
CA VAL A 5 10.09 -22.96 0.34
C VAL A 5 8.74 -23.13 -0.37
N PHE A 6 8.43 -24.36 -0.77
CA PHE A 6 7.16 -24.67 -1.44
C PHE A 6 5.96 -24.28 -0.57
N ILE A 7 5.95 -24.66 0.72
CA ILE A 7 4.87 -24.31 1.65
C ILE A 7 4.76 -22.79 1.79
N LEU A 8 5.89 -22.08 1.95
CA LEU A 8 5.89 -20.61 2.07
C LEU A 8 5.36 -19.93 0.81
N CYS A 9 5.80 -20.34 -0.38
CA CYS A 9 5.33 -19.79 -1.65
C CYS A 9 3.83 -20.08 -1.85
N PHE A 10 3.37 -21.28 -1.52
CA PHE A 10 1.96 -21.64 -1.62
C PHE A 10 1.08 -20.83 -0.66
N MET A 11 1.50 -20.67 0.60
CA MET A 11 0.80 -19.82 1.57
C MET A 11 0.80 -18.35 1.13
N THR A 12 1.92 -17.86 0.62
CA THR A 12 2.05 -16.50 0.07
C THR A 12 1.11 -16.29 -1.11
N LEU A 13 0.99 -17.27 -2.01
CA LEU A 13 0.07 -17.24 -3.15
C LEU A 13 -1.39 -17.13 -2.71
N ILE A 14 -1.81 -17.90 -1.70
CA ILE A 14 -3.18 -17.83 -1.15
C ILE A 14 -3.43 -16.43 -0.57
N ILE A 15 -2.51 -15.93 0.26
CA ILE A 15 -2.60 -14.60 0.88
C ILE A 15 -2.66 -13.51 -0.20
N CYS A 16 -1.79 -13.57 -1.21
CA CYS A 16 -1.80 -12.63 -2.33
C CYS A 16 -3.11 -12.67 -3.10
N SER A 17 -3.64 -13.85 -3.40
CA SER A 17 -4.89 -14.00 -4.15
C SER A 17 -6.08 -13.40 -3.40
N LEU A 18 -6.20 -13.70 -2.11
CA LEU A 18 -7.26 -13.12 -1.26
C LEU A 18 -7.11 -11.60 -1.13
N THR A 19 -5.88 -11.11 -0.96
CA THR A 19 -5.59 -9.67 -0.84
C THR A 19 -5.88 -8.93 -2.14
N CYS A 20 -5.54 -9.52 -3.29
CA CYS A 20 -5.82 -8.99 -4.61
C CYS A 20 -7.34 -8.87 -4.81
N LEU A 21 -8.09 -9.95 -4.58
CA LEU A 21 -9.56 -9.94 -4.67
C LEU A 21 -10.20 -8.89 -3.75
N PHE A 22 -9.72 -8.81 -2.50
CA PHE A 22 -10.19 -7.79 -1.55
C PHE A 22 -9.90 -6.36 -2.06
N SER A 23 -8.67 -6.10 -2.51
CA SER A 23 -8.26 -4.79 -3.01
C SER A 23 -9.03 -4.38 -4.27
N CYS A 24 -9.25 -5.31 -5.22
CA CYS A 24 -10.05 -5.11 -6.42
C CYS A 24 -11.51 -4.81 -6.08
N GLY A 25 -12.10 -5.57 -5.15
CA GLY A 25 -13.47 -5.34 -4.69
C GLY A 25 -13.66 -3.93 -4.12
N ILE A 26 -12.76 -3.51 -3.23
CA ILE A 26 -12.77 -2.15 -2.67
C ILE A 26 -12.55 -1.10 -3.77
N LEU A 27 -11.61 -1.31 -4.69
CA LEU A 27 -11.34 -0.41 -5.81
C LEU A 27 -12.59 -0.19 -6.67
N ILE A 28 -13.29 -1.27 -7.06
CA ILE A 28 -14.54 -1.21 -7.82
C ILE A 28 -15.60 -0.42 -7.05
N CYS A 29 -15.76 -0.68 -5.75
CA CYS A 29 -16.69 0.06 -4.91
C CYS A 29 -16.38 1.56 -4.85
N ILE A 30 -15.10 1.93 -4.73
CA ILE A 30 -14.68 3.34 -4.69
C ILE A 30 -14.94 4.02 -6.04
N ILE A 31 -14.57 3.38 -7.15
CA ILE A 31 -14.79 3.91 -8.51
C ILE A 31 -16.28 4.11 -8.77
N HIS A 32 -17.10 3.11 -8.43
CA HIS A 32 -18.55 3.20 -8.53
C HIS A 32 -19.08 4.37 -7.67
N HIS A 33 -18.62 4.51 -6.43
CA HIS A 33 -19.02 5.60 -5.55
C HIS A 33 -18.64 6.98 -6.13
N LEU A 34 -17.45 7.12 -6.71
CA LEU A 34 -16.95 8.34 -7.33
C LEU A 34 -17.79 8.73 -8.56
N TYR A 35 -18.20 7.76 -9.37
CA TYR A 35 -18.97 8.01 -10.58
C TYR A 35 -20.42 8.46 -10.29
N TYR A 36 -21.09 7.79 -9.35
CA TYR A 36 -22.52 8.04 -9.08
C TYR A 36 -22.79 9.19 -8.11
N ASN A 37 -21.88 9.52 -7.19
CA ASN A 37 -22.13 10.55 -6.17
C ASN A 37 -21.47 11.88 -6.51
N ARG A 38 -22.22 12.97 -6.37
CA ARG A 38 -21.67 14.34 -6.46
C ARG A 38 -20.90 14.67 -5.18
N LEU A 39 -19.63 14.28 -5.16
CA LEU A 39 -18.70 14.56 -4.06
C LEU A 39 -18.17 16.00 -4.13
N GLN A 40 -17.88 16.58 -2.97
CA GLN A 40 -17.13 17.84 -2.88
C GLN A 40 -15.69 17.66 -3.39
N GLN A 41 -15.07 18.74 -3.87
CA GLN A 41 -13.74 18.69 -4.48
C GLN A 41 -12.68 18.09 -3.54
N GLU A 42 -12.73 18.40 -2.24
CA GLU A 42 -11.81 17.84 -1.25
C GLU A 42 -11.95 16.33 -1.09
N ASP A 43 -13.20 15.84 -1.00
CA ASP A 43 -13.48 14.41 -0.86
C ASP A 43 -13.04 13.65 -2.11
N ARG A 44 -13.21 14.25 -3.31
CA ARG A 44 -12.75 13.67 -4.57
C ARG A 44 -11.24 13.46 -4.59
N ILE A 45 -10.44 14.43 -4.13
CA ILE A 45 -8.97 14.31 -4.12
C ILE A 45 -8.54 13.14 -3.22
N ILE A 46 -9.12 13.04 -2.02
CA ILE A 46 -8.78 11.96 -1.10
C ILE A 46 -9.20 10.60 -1.69
N ILE A 47 -10.38 10.54 -2.33
CA ILE A 47 -10.85 9.33 -3.00
C ILE A 47 -9.94 8.94 -4.17
N ILE A 48 -9.44 9.89 -4.98
CA ILE A 48 -8.49 9.62 -6.06
C ILE A 48 -7.18 9.04 -5.51
N HIS A 49 -6.64 9.59 -4.42
CA HIS A 49 -5.46 8.99 -3.77
C HIS A 49 -5.74 7.58 -3.24
N CYS A 50 -6.94 7.32 -2.70
CA CYS A 50 -7.32 5.96 -2.32
C CYS A 50 -7.39 5.02 -3.54
N ILE A 51 -8.00 5.44 -4.65
CA ILE A 51 -8.03 4.67 -5.90
C ILE A 51 -6.60 4.33 -6.34
N ASN A 52 -5.70 5.30 -6.31
CA ASN A 52 -4.30 5.11 -6.67
C ASN A 52 -3.61 4.07 -5.76
N ILE A 53 -3.76 4.21 -4.44
CA ILE A 53 -3.20 3.25 -3.47
C ILE A 53 -3.75 1.84 -3.71
N TYR A 54 -5.07 1.66 -3.86
CA TYR A 54 -5.67 0.33 -4.09
C TYR A 54 -5.29 -0.26 -5.45
N SER A 55 -5.16 0.58 -6.49
CA SER A 55 -4.69 0.16 -7.81
C SER A 55 -3.25 -0.35 -7.74
N LEU A 56 -2.36 0.39 -7.07
CA LEU A 56 -0.96 0.01 -6.88
C LEU A 56 -0.83 -1.26 -6.02
N VAL A 57 -1.59 -1.37 -4.92
CA VAL A 57 -1.58 -2.59 -4.08
C VAL A 57 -2.09 -3.80 -4.87
N SER A 58 -3.19 -3.66 -5.61
CA SER A 58 -3.75 -4.73 -6.45
C SER A 58 -2.75 -5.20 -7.51
N ALA A 59 -2.14 -4.26 -8.24
CA ALA A 59 -1.14 -4.56 -9.25
C ALA A 59 0.11 -5.23 -8.65
N TYR A 60 0.62 -4.69 -7.54
CA TYR A 60 1.79 -5.23 -6.84
C TYR A 60 1.54 -6.66 -6.36
N ILE A 61 0.43 -6.89 -5.66
CA ILE A 61 0.08 -8.21 -5.13
C ILE A 61 -0.26 -9.20 -6.24
N GLY A 62 -0.91 -8.75 -7.31
CA GLY A 62 -1.15 -9.57 -8.49
C GLY A 62 0.15 -10.05 -9.14
N LEU A 63 1.13 -9.16 -9.29
CA LEU A 63 2.44 -9.52 -9.83
C LEU A 63 3.22 -10.44 -8.89
N LEU A 64 3.16 -10.18 -7.57
CA LEU A 64 3.74 -11.07 -6.56
C LEU A 64 3.09 -12.47 -6.59
N ALA A 65 1.78 -12.56 -6.83
CA ALA A 65 1.10 -13.84 -7.02
C ALA A 65 1.64 -14.59 -8.26
N VAL A 66 1.86 -13.89 -9.37
CA VAL A 66 2.47 -14.48 -10.59
C VAL A 66 3.85 -15.05 -10.30
N ILE A 67 4.71 -14.32 -9.58
CA ILE A 67 6.04 -14.84 -9.17
C ILE A 67 5.90 -16.09 -8.30
N ASN A 68 4.99 -16.10 -7.33
CA ASN A 68 4.78 -17.28 -6.49
C ASN A 68 4.22 -18.48 -7.29
N ILE A 69 3.41 -18.24 -8.34
CA ILE A 69 2.99 -19.30 -9.28
C ILE A 69 4.20 -19.87 -10.02
N GLN A 70 5.11 -19.02 -10.51
CA GLN A 70 6.35 -19.48 -11.16
C GLN A 70 7.19 -20.34 -10.21
N SER A 71 7.40 -19.90 -8.97
CA SER A 71 8.08 -20.72 -7.94
C SER A 71 7.41 -22.06 -7.68
N VAL A 72 6.08 -22.09 -7.56
CA VAL A 72 5.33 -23.33 -7.31
C VAL A 72 5.44 -24.28 -8.51
N LEU A 73 5.27 -23.78 -9.72
CA LEU A 73 5.38 -24.59 -10.95
C LEU A 73 6.80 -25.08 -11.18
N GLY A 74 7.81 -24.25 -10.94
CA GLY A 74 9.22 -24.63 -11.01
C GLY A 74 9.56 -25.74 -10.01
N ASN A 75 9.09 -25.62 -8.77
CA ASN A 75 9.32 -26.66 -7.75
C ASN A 75 8.60 -27.99 -8.05
N LEU A 76 7.41 -27.96 -8.66
CA LEU A 76 6.64 -29.17 -8.96
C LEU A 76 7.08 -29.88 -10.24
N TYR A 77 7.44 -29.10 -11.27
CA TYR A 77 7.64 -29.62 -12.63
C TYR A 77 9.03 -29.35 -13.19
N GLY A 78 9.88 -28.58 -12.50
CA GLY A 78 11.19 -28.18 -12.99
C GLY A 78 11.15 -27.20 -14.16
N TYR A 79 10.06 -26.43 -14.32
CA TYR A 79 9.97 -25.40 -15.36
C TYR A 79 10.98 -24.28 -15.10
N ASP A 80 11.82 -24.02 -16.09
CA ASP A 80 12.76 -22.89 -16.07
C ASP A 80 12.08 -21.61 -16.59
N PHE A 81 12.12 -20.54 -15.80
CA PHE A 81 11.56 -19.24 -16.13
C PHE A 81 12.62 -18.19 -16.47
N ASN A 82 13.89 -18.61 -16.69
CA ASN A 82 14.98 -17.73 -17.11
C ASN A 82 14.70 -17.06 -18.47
N SER A 83 14.05 -15.91 -18.41
CA SER A 83 13.55 -15.19 -19.58
C SER A 83 13.54 -13.69 -19.31
N SER A 84 13.51 -12.88 -20.37
CA SER A 84 13.37 -11.42 -20.24
C SER A 84 12.11 -11.00 -19.47
N TRP A 85 11.07 -11.84 -19.49
CA TRP A 85 9.83 -11.62 -18.73
C TRP A 85 10.06 -11.67 -17.21
N CYS A 86 10.95 -12.54 -16.75
CA CYS A 86 11.30 -12.67 -15.33
C CYS A 86 12.02 -11.41 -14.81
N ILE A 87 13.00 -10.91 -15.58
CA ILE A 87 13.70 -9.65 -15.27
C ILE A 87 12.72 -8.47 -15.30
N PHE A 88 11.84 -8.42 -16.31
CA PHE A 88 10.82 -7.37 -16.42
C PHE A 88 9.81 -7.40 -15.27
N SER A 89 9.43 -8.58 -14.81
CA SER A 89 8.53 -8.74 -13.65
C SER A 89 9.14 -8.15 -12.39
N GLU A 90 10.41 -8.42 -12.11
CA GLU A 90 11.11 -7.85 -10.94
C GLU A 90 11.23 -6.32 -11.03
N TYR A 91 11.51 -5.81 -12.23
CA TYR A 91 11.50 -4.36 -12.50
C TYR A 91 10.13 -3.73 -12.20
N LEU A 92 9.04 -4.35 -12.67
CA LEU A 92 7.68 -3.87 -12.40
C LEU A 92 7.34 -3.92 -10.90
N ILE A 93 7.75 -4.97 -10.17
CA ILE A 93 7.58 -5.04 -8.71
C ILE A 93 8.27 -3.85 -8.05
N SER A 94 9.51 -3.56 -8.43
CA SER A 94 10.30 -2.44 -7.91
C SER A 94 9.64 -1.08 -8.18
N ILE A 95 9.08 -0.88 -9.39
CA ILE A 95 8.31 0.34 -9.71
C ILE A 95 7.06 0.45 -8.84
N LEU A 96 6.30 -0.63 -8.73
CA LEU A 96 5.00 -0.64 -8.05
C LEU A 96 5.18 -0.40 -6.54
N ILE A 97 6.19 -1.01 -5.91
CA ILE A 97 6.47 -0.78 -4.49
C ILE A 97 6.94 0.66 -4.26
N SER A 98 7.86 1.19 -5.07
CA SER A 98 8.30 2.58 -4.97
C SER A 98 7.13 3.56 -5.15
N SER A 99 6.29 3.32 -6.16
CA SER A 99 5.10 4.13 -6.43
C SER A 99 4.10 4.09 -5.28
N LEU A 100 3.92 2.93 -4.64
CA LEU A 100 3.05 2.80 -3.47
C LEU A 100 3.52 3.66 -2.30
N TYR A 101 4.82 3.69 -2.01
CA TYR A 101 5.38 4.57 -0.98
C TYR A 101 5.20 6.04 -1.34
N TRP A 102 5.43 6.42 -2.60
CA TRP A 102 5.17 7.78 -3.07
C TRP A 102 3.69 8.17 -3.00
N ALA A 103 2.76 7.23 -3.21
CA ALA A 103 1.33 7.49 -3.07
C ALA A 103 0.97 7.91 -1.63
N PHE A 104 1.60 7.30 -0.61
CA PHE A 104 1.45 7.75 0.78
C PHE A 104 2.05 9.13 1.02
N VAL A 105 3.21 9.44 0.42
CA VAL A 105 3.81 10.78 0.47
C VAL A 105 2.87 11.81 -0.16
N ASN A 106 2.28 11.51 -1.33
CA ASN A 106 1.33 12.39 -2.01
C ASN A 106 0.07 12.63 -1.16
N GLN A 107 -0.45 11.59 -0.50
CA GLN A 107 -1.54 11.74 0.45
C GLN A 107 -1.14 12.62 1.65
N ALA A 108 0.09 12.51 2.15
CA ALA A 108 0.60 13.35 3.24
C ALA A 108 0.82 14.80 2.79
N LEU A 109 1.32 15.03 1.57
CA LEU A 109 1.48 16.36 0.97
C LEU A 109 0.13 17.06 0.81
N PHE A 110 -0.91 16.35 0.36
CA PHE A 110 -2.27 16.89 0.32
C PHE A 110 -2.74 17.38 1.69
N ARG A 111 -2.52 16.56 2.73
CA ARG A 111 -2.87 16.92 4.11
C ARG A 111 -2.05 18.11 4.61
N LEU A 112 -0.76 18.18 4.29
CA LEU A 112 0.12 19.29 4.64
C LEU A 112 -0.36 20.60 4.01
N GLY A 113 -0.63 20.60 2.71
CA GLY A 113 -1.13 21.76 1.99
C GLY A 113 -2.43 22.28 2.59
N ARG A 114 -3.36 21.38 2.92
CA ARG A 114 -4.64 21.77 3.52
C ARG A 114 -4.53 22.29 4.96
N VAL A 115 -3.75 21.61 5.80
CA VAL A 115 -3.69 21.92 7.24
C VAL A 115 -2.75 23.09 7.53
N VAL A 116 -1.54 23.06 6.97
CA VAL A 116 -0.48 24.02 7.31
C VAL A 116 -0.49 25.24 6.39
N TYR A 117 -0.89 25.08 5.13
CA TYR A 117 -0.83 26.15 4.12
C TYR A 117 -2.20 26.45 3.47
N PRO A 118 -3.27 26.70 4.25
CA PRO A 118 -4.61 26.91 3.71
C PRO A 118 -4.74 28.17 2.84
N THR A 119 -3.78 29.10 2.90
CA THR A 119 -3.80 30.35 2.11
C THR A 119 -3.17 30.18 0.73
N ILE A 120 -2.41 29.11 0.49
CA ILE A 120 -1.66 28.91 -0.75
C ILE A 120 -2.54 28.22 -1.79
N ARG A 121 -3.11 28.99 -2.71
CA ARG A 121 -4.09 28.51 -3.72
C ARG A 121 -3.57 27.36 -4.59
N TRP A 122 -2.30 27.36 -4.99
CA TRP A 122 -1.76 26.33 -5.88
C TRP A 122 -1.69 24.95 -5.20
N LEU A 123 -1.40 24.90 -3.89
CA LEU A 123 -1.43 23.67 -3.08
C LEU A 123 -2.85 23.14 -2.85
N GLN A 124 -3.89 23.91 -3.18
CA GLN A 124 -5.29 23.49 -3.11
C GLN A 124 -5.86 23.12 -4.48
N SER A 125 -5.06 23.25 -5.54
CA SER A 125 -5.48 22.97 -6.91
C SER A 125 -5.74 21.48 -7.09
N TYR A 126 -6.95 21.13 -7.52
CA TYR A 126 -7.32 19.77 -7.88
C TYR A 126 -6.40 19.18 -8.97
N ARG A 127 -5.96 20.02 -9.92
CA ARG A 127 -5.09 19.59 -11.03
C ARG A 127 -3.75 19.08 -10.54
N LEU A 128 -3.19 19.67 -9.49
CA LEU A 128 -1.92 19.24 -8.91
C LEU A 128 -2.01 17.79 -8.44
N TYR A 129 -3.06 17.44 -7.71
CA TYR A 129 -3.22 16.09 -7.13
C TYR A 129 -3.62 15.02 -8.14
N ILE A 130 -4.10 15.38 -9.33
CA ILE A 130 -4.24 14.45 -10.46
C ILE A 130 -2.89 14.18 -11.13
N ILE A 131 -2.05 15.21 -11.27
CA ILE A 131 -0.76 15.10 -11.95
C ILE A 131 0.27 14.36 -11.07
N LEU A 132 0.19 14.50 -9.75
CA LEU A 132 1.13 13.87 -8.80
C LEU A 132 1.25 12.33 -8.95
N PRO A 133 0.16 11.54 -9.08
CA PRO A 133 0.24 10.11 -9.39
C PRO A 133 0.92 9.76 -10.73
N LEU A 134 0.90 10.66 -11.72
CA LEU A 134 1.63 10.45 -12.97
C LEU A 134 3.12 10.74 -12.78
N ILE A 135 3.45 11.81 -12.05
CA ILE A 135 4.84 12.17 -11.73
C ILE A 135 5.49 11.06 -10.89
N GLU A 136 4.81 10.53 -9.88
CA GLU A 136 5.38 9.47 -9.03
C GLU A 136 5.69 8.21 -9.84
N LEU A 137 4.80 7.82 -10.77
CA LEU A 137 4.99 6.62 -11.59
C LEU A 137 6.16 6.81 -12.55
N ILE A 138 6.22 7.95 -13.24
CA ILE A 138 7.34 8.28 -14.13
C ILE A 138 8.66 8.32 -13.35
N SER A 139 8.67 8.96 -12.18
CA SER A 139 9.86 9.03 -11.34
C SER A 139 10.31 7.65 -10.86
N SER A 140 9.38 6.76 -10.50
CA SER A 140 9.67 5.39 -10.09
C SER A 140 10.22 4.57 -11.26
N CYS A 141 9.67 4.70 -12.47
CA CYS A 141 10.22 4.07 -13.66
C CYS A 141 11.67 4.50 -13.91
N ILE A 142 11.95 5.81 -13.90
CA ILE A 142 13.30 6.35 -14.16
C ILE A 142 14.29 5.85 -13.10
N LEU A 143 13.95 5.96 -11.82
CA LEU A 143 14.85 5.60 -10.72
C LEU A 143 15.11 4.09 -10.65
N MET A 144 14.09 3.26 -10.89
CA MET A 144 14.24 1.80 -10.87
C MET A 144 14.93 1.26 -12.13
N SER A 145 14.92 2.01 -13.24
CA SER A 145 15.60 1.59 -14.48
C SER A 145 17.10 1.43 -14.28
N LEU A 146 17.72 2.19 -13.36
CA LEU A 146 19.15 2.10 -13.09
C LEU A 146 19.59 0.67 -12.72
N VAL A 147 18.82 -0.02 -11.89
CA VAL A 147 19.12 -1.39 -11.42
C VAL A 147 19.10 -2.38 -12.58
N VAL A 148 18.13 -2.21 -13.50
CA VAL A 148 18.03 -3.05 -14.71
C VAL A 148 19.20 -2.78 -15.66
N PHE A 149 19.58 -1.50 -15.86
CA PHE A 149 20.72 -1.14 -16.71
C PHE A 149 22.06 -1.66 -16.18
N LEU A 150 22.19 -1.80 -14.87
CA LEU A 150 23.38 -2.41 -14.24
C LEU A 150 23.43 -3.94 -14.38
N HIS A 151 22.40 -4.57 -14.94
CA HIS A 151 22.30 -6.03 -15.09
C HIS A 151 22.42 -6.78 -13.75
N ASP A 152 22.00 -6.16 -12.65
CA ASP A 152 22.08 -6.74 -11.31
C ASP A 152 20.88 -7.63 -10.96
N VAL A 153 19.87 -7.70 -11.83
CA VAL A 153 18.74 -8.64 -11.68
C VAL A 153 19.17 -10.01 -12.20
N VAL A 154 19.18 -11.01 -11.33
CA VAL A 154 19.65 -12.37 -11.64
C VAL A 154 18.52 -13.37 -11.42
N TYR A 155 18.43 -14.37 -12.30
CA TYR A 155 17.54 -15.51 -12.13
C TYR A 155 18.12 -16.51 -11.14
N SER A 156 17.32 -16.96 -10.17
CA SER A 156 17.70 -18.03 -9.26
C SER A 156 17.07 -19.36 -9.66
N PRO A 157 17.89 -20.36 -10.05
CA PRO A 157 17.38 -21.67 -10.42
C PRO A 157 16.81 -22.46 -9.24
N GLU A 158 17.20 -22.12 -8.01
CA GLU A 158 16.70 -22.78 -6.80
C GLU A 158 15.28 -22.35 -6.45
N ASN A 159 14.94 -21.10 -6.78
CA ASN A 159 13.71 -20.45 -6.38
C ASN A 159 12.76 -20.12 -7.55
N TYR A 160 13.24 -20.25 -8.79
CA TYR A 160 12.51 -20.06 -10.04
C TYR A 160 11.93 -18.65 -10.26
N TYR A 161 12.59 -17.61 -9.75
CA TYR A 161 12.29 -16.21 -10.06
C TYR A 161 13.55 -15.35 -10.14
N CYS A 162 13.37 -14.12 -10.61
CA CYS A 162 14.43 -13.12 -10.73
C CYS A 162 14.38 -12.17 -9.55
N PHE A 163 15.55 -11.82 -9.04
CA PHE A 163 15.69 -10.87 -7.93
C PHE A 163 17.02 -10.14 -8.03
N VAL A 164 17.19 -9.10 -7.23
CA VAL A 164 18.49 -8.44 -7.02
C VAL A 164 19.15 -9.08 -5.80
N PRO A 165 20.27 -9.82 -5.96
CA PRO A 165 20.92 -10.49 -4.84
C PRO A 165 21.49 -9.46 -3.85
N PHE A 166 21.40 -9.74 -2.55
CA PHE A 166 21.86 -8.81 -1.51
C PHE A 166 23.39 -8.60 -1.57
N THR A 167 24.11 -9.53 -2.20
CA THR A 167 25.54 -9.38 -2.52
C THR A 167 25.84 -8.18 -3.44
N ARG A 168 24.86 -7.70 -4.22
CA ARG A 168 24.98 -6.49 -5.05
C ARG A 168 24.65 -5.24 -4.22
N VAL A 169 25.53 -4.95 -3.26
CA VAL A 169 25.34 -3.89 -2.25
C VAL A 169 24.93 -2.55 -2.85
N PHE A 170 25.49 -2.13 -3.98
CA PHE A 170 25.14 -0.86 -4.61
C PHE A 170 23.67 -0.81 -5.05
N SER A 171 23.23 -1.80 -5.83
CA SER A 171 21.85 -1.86 -6.33
C SER A 171 20.84 -2.07 -5.22
N GLU A 172 21.20 -2.85 -4.21
CA GLU A 172 20.34 -3.06 -3.05
C GLU A 172 20.23 -1.81 -2.17
N LEU A 173 21.32 -1.07 -1.93
CA LEU A 173 21.27 0.23 -1.26
C LEU A 173 20.48 1.26 -2.07
N TRP A 174 20.60 1.23 -3.41
CA TRP A 174 19.83 2.08 -4.30
C TRP A 174 18.33 1.80 -4.17
N LEU A 175 17.92 0.52 -4.23
CA LEU A 175 16.55 0.09 -4.01
C LEU A 175 16.06 0.47 -2.61
N ALA A 176 16.83 0.20 -1.57
CA ALA A 176 16.46 0.54 -0.19
C ALA A 176 16.29 2.05 0.00
N LEU A 177 17.16 2.87 -0.57
CA LEU A 177 17.09 4.33 -0.46
C LEU A 177 15.91 4.88 -1.27
N HIS A 178 15.73 4.43 -2.52
CA HIS A 178 14.75 5.01 -3.43
C HIS A 178 13.37 4.38 -3.38
N SER A 179 13.21 3.15 -2.88
CA SER A 179 11.89 2.51 -2.71
C SER A 179 11.33 2.70 -1.29
N TYR A 180 12.19 3.00 -0.31
CA TYR A 180 11.79 3.04 1.10
C TYR A 180 12.35 4.25 1.87
N GLY A 181 13.67 4.42 1.90
CA GLY A 181 14.34 5.39 2.78
C GLY A 181 13.96 6.85 2.50
N SER A 182 14.00 7.26 1.23
CA SER A 182 13.70 8.63 0.81
C SER A 182 12.24 9.00 1.08
N GLN A 183 11.31 8.09 0.78
CA GLN A 183 9.88 8.31 1.00
C GLN A 183 9.56 8.40 2.48
N ILE A 184 10.14 7.55 3.32
CA ILE A 184 9.96 7.63 4.78
C ILE A 184 10.54 8.93 5.32
N GLY A 185 11.72 9.35 4.85
CA GLY A 185 12.31 10.63 5.23
C GLY A 185 11.38 11.81 4.91
N VAL A 186 10.84 11.86 3.70
CA VAL A 186 9.88 12.90 3.27
C VAL A 186 8.58 12.81 4.09
N LEU A 187 8.05 11.61 4.31
CA LEU A 187 6.83 11.38 5.07
C LEU A 187 6.97 11.84 6.52
N LEU A 188 8.08 11.48 7.18
CA LEU A 188 8.41 11.93 8.53
C LEU A 188 8.55 13.44 8.60
N PHE A 189 9.26 14.05 7.63
CA PHE A 189 9.40 15.51 7.56
C PHE A 189 8.05 16.22 7.46
N ILE A 190 7.17 15.76 6.55
CA ILE A 190 5.82 16.31 6.39
C ILE A 190 5.05 16.24 7.70
N TYR A 191 5.07 15.10 8.38
CA TYR A 191 4.32 14.92 9.61
C TYR A 191 4.90 15.69 10.79
N ILE A 192 6.22 15.80 10.91
CA ILE A 192 6.86 16.68 11.89
C ILE A 192 6.36 18.12 11.70
N ARG A 193 6.28 18.61 10.45
CA ARG A 193 5.77 19.96 10.15
C ARG A 193 4.30 20.12 10.53
N ILE A 194 3.45 19.14 10.22
CA ILE A 194 2.03 19.14 10.62
C ILE A 194 1.92 19.17 12.15
N THR A 195 2.67 18.34 12.87
CA THR A 195 2.65 18.29 14.34
C THR A 195 3.12 19.60 14.97
N ILE A 196 4.20 20.21 14.47
CA ILE A 196 4.68 21.51 14.96
C ILE A 196 3.59 22.59 14.77
N PHE A 197 2.94 22.62 13.60
CA PHE A 197 1.87 23.56 13.32
C PHE A 197 0.67 23.38 14.27
N LEU A 198 0.20 22.15 14.45
CA LEU A 198 -0.92 21.83 15.34
C LEU A 198 -0.62 22.19 16.80
N ARG A 199 0.60 21.90 17.28
CA ARG A 199 1.02 22.28 18.65
C ARG A 199 1.02 23.79 18.86
N ARG A 200 1.44 24.58 17.87
CA ARG A 200 1.40 26.06 17.97
C ARG A 200 -0.02 26.59 18.07
N GLN A 201 -0.98 25.96 17.40
CA GLN A 201 -2.40 26.37 17.44
C GLN A 201 -3.12 25.92 18.73
N THR A 202 -2.57 24.94 19.45
CA THR A 202 -3.15 24.36 20.67
C THR A 202 -3.11 25.33 21.86
N ASN A 203 -2.21 26.32 21.84
CA ASN A 203 -2.00 27.26 22.95
C ASN A 203 -3.11 28.32 23.11
N THR A 204 -4.16 28.31 22.29
CA THR A 204 -5.29 29.25 22.41
C THR A 204 -6.52 28.55 23.03
N PRO A 205 -6.84 28.79 24.31
CA PRO A 205 -7.84 28.03 25.04
C PRO A 205 -9.27 28.49 24.71
N THR A 206 -9.91 27.84 23.73
CA THR A 206 -11.36 27.95 23.53
C THR A 206 -11.98 26.55 23.36
N LEU A 207 -13.24 26.36 23.76
CA LEU A 207 -13.96 25.07 23.65
C LEU A 207 -13.98 24.51 22.22
N ILE A 208 -14.08 25.39 21.22
CA ILE A 208 -14.01 25.03 19.79
C ILE A 208 -12.62 24.50 19.42
N VAL A 209 -11.56 25.01 20.05
CA VAL A 209 -10.20 24.53 19.85
C VAL A 209 -10.01 23.13 20.45
N LYS A 210 -10.64 22.81 21.58
CA LYS A 210 -10.56 21.45 22.18
C LYS A 210 -11.15 20.37 21.27
N GLN A 211 -12.33 20.59 20.68
CA GLN A 211 -12.92 19.64 19.72
C GLN A 211 -12.07 19.48 18.45
N ARG A 212 -11.42 20.56 17.98
CA ARG A 212 -10.46 20.48 16.87
C ARG A 212 -9.22 19.68 17.25
N GLN A 213 -8.68 19.88 18.45
CA GLN A 213 -7.53 19.14 18.97
C GLN A 213 -7.79 17.63 19.02
N ASP A 214 -8.95 17.18 19.51
CA ASP A 214 -9.27 15.74 19.58
C ASP A 214 -9.31 15.11 18.18
N ARG A 215 -9.90 15.83 17.21
CA ARG A 215 -9.92 15.38 15.81
C ARG A 215 -8.51 15.33 15.21
N ASP A 216 -7.68 16.33 15.50
CA ASP A 216 -6.33 16.44 14.94
C ASP A 216 -5.37 15.41 15.59
N LEU A 217 -5.50 15.14 16.89
CA LEU A 217 -4.79 14.05 17.59
C LEU A 217 -5.17 12.68 17.02
N LEU A 218 -6.46 12.49 16.71
CA LEU A 218 -6.92 11.27 16.07
C LEU A 218 -6.25 11.11 14.70
N VAL A 219 -6.18 12.17 13.91
CA VAL A 219 -5.47 12.16 12.61
C VAL A 219 -3.98 11.82 12.79
N ILE A 220 -3.28 12.43 13.76
CA ILE A 220 -1.88 12.11 14.06
C ILE A 220 -1.70 10.64 14.46
N ARG A 221 -2.56 10.12 15.33
CA ARG A 221 -2.47 8.70 15.77
C ARG A 221 -2.60 7.75 14.58
N ARG A 222 -3.56 8.02 13.68
CA ARG A 222 -3.75 7.22 12.46
C ARG A 222 -2.50 7.23 11.58
N ILE A 223 -1.91 8.41 11.41
CA ILE A 223 -0.67 8.59 10.67
C ILE A 223 0.48 7.77 11.27
N LEU A 224 0.70 7.86 12.58
CA LEU A 224 1.77 7.12 13.25
C LEU A 224 1.60 5.62 13.07
N ILE A 225 0.37 5.11 13.11
CA ILE A 225 0.10 3.70 12.85
C ILE A 225 0.41 3.33 11.40
N THR A 226 0.01 4.14 10.41
CA THR A 226 0.36 3.89 9.01
C THR A 226 1.87 3.91 8.78
N VAL A 227 2.60 4.87 9.35
CA VAL A 227 4.07 4.94 9.27
C VAL A 227 4.71 3.74 9.96
N ALA A 228 4.23 3.34 11.14
CA ALA A 228 4.74 2.16 11.84
C ALA A 228 4.50 0.87 11.04
N LEU A 229 3.34 0.73 10.40
CA LEU A 229 3.03 -0.40 9.51
C LEU A 229 3.96 -0.42 8.29
N LEU A 230 4.17 0.73 7.64
CA LEU A 230 5.11 0.87 6.53
C LEU A 230 6.53 0.51 6.97
N ILE A 231 6.97 0.97 8.15
CA ILE A 231 8.30 0.64 8.67
C ILE A 231 8.43 -0.86 8.94
N SER A 232 7.39 -1.47 9.53
CA SER A 232 7.38 -2.90 9.82
C SER A 232 7.51 -3.77 8.57
N LEU A 233 7.08 -3.27 7.40
CA LEU A 233 7.26 -3.93 6.11
C LEU A 233 8.73 -4.12 5.74
N GLY A 234 9.56 -3.12 6.04
CA GLY A 234 10.98 -3.11 5.70
C GLY A 234 11.87 -3.88 6.68
N VAL A 235 11.39 -4.14 7.90
CA VAL A 235 12.20 -4.77 8.95
C VAL A 235 12.74 -6.15 8.54
N PRO A 236 11.93 -7.10 8.02
CA PRO A 236 12.45 -8.39 7.58
C PRO A 236 13.54 -8.25 6.52
N GLY A 237 13.34 -7.38 5.53
CA GLY A 237 14.33 -7.12 4.48
C GLY A 237 15.67 -6.62 5.03
N ILE A 238 15.63 -5.66 5.96
CA ILE A 238 16.85 -5.12 6.60
C ILE A 238 17.56 -6.21 7.42
N VAL A 239 16.83 -7.05 8.17
CA VAL A 239 17.43 -8.14 8.95
C VAL A 239 18.15 -9.12 8.03
N PHE A 240 17.53 -9.49 6.90
CA PHE A 240 18.14 -10.38 5.93
C PHE A 240 19.31 -9.75 5.17
N LEU A 241 19.23 -8.46 4.85
CA LEU A 241 20.34 -7.69 4.28
C LEU A 241 21.57 -7.73 5.20
N VAL A 242 21.38 -7.42 6.49
CA VAL A 242 22.47 -7.45 7.48
C VAL A 242 23.05 -8.85 7.60
N LYS A 243 22.19 -9.89 7.61
CA LYS A 243 22.63 -11.28 7.63
C LYS A 243 23.48 -11.62 6.40
N SER A 244 22.99 -11.32 5.19
CA SER A 244 23.71 -11.58 3.93
C SER A 244 25.05 -10.83 3.89
N PHE A 245 25.10 -9.60 4.42
CA PHE A 245 26.35 -8.84 4.52
C PHE A 245 27.39 -9.51 5.44
N ILE A 246 26.96 -10.14 6.53
CA ILE A 246 27.86 -10.85 7.46
C ILE A 246 28.34 -12.17 6.85
N THR A 247 27.45 -12.92 6.19
CA THR A 247 27.76 -14.25 5.67
C THR A 247 28.36 -14.24 4.26
N ASN A 248 28.25 -13.13 3.52
CA ASN A 248 28.53 -13.01 2.08
C ASN A 248 27.79 -14.06 1.23
N THR A 249 26.65 -14.55 1.70
CA THR A 249 25.84 -15.57 1.03
C THR A 249 24.36 -15.27 1.17
N ASP A 250 23.62 -15.41 0.08
CA ASP A 250 22.17 -15.29 0.08
C ASP A 250 21.52 -16.65 0.36
N ASP A 251 20.86 -16.77 1.52
CA ASP A 251 20.14 -18.00 1.83
C ASP A 251 18.89 -18.12 0.96
N PHE A 252 18.67 -19.29 0.37
CA PHE A 252 17.52 -19.60 -0.49
C PHE A 252 16.14 -19.34 0.19
N LEU A 253 16.06 -19.40 1.53
CA LEU A 253 14.85 -19.10 2.31
C LEU A 253 14.52 -17.60 2.43
N THR A 254 15.51 -16.74 2.21
CA THR A 254 15.42 -15.31 2.52
C THR A 254 14.24 -14.63 1.84
N PHE A 255 14.18 -14.73 0.51
CA PHE A 255 13.18 -14.06 -0.31
C PHE A 255 11.76 -14.63 -0.13
N PRO A 256 11.53 -15.96 -0.06
CA PRO A 256 10.21 -16.50 0.28
C PRO A 256 9.67 -15.96 1.62
N PHE A 257 10.53 -15.82 2.64
CA PHE A 257 10.12 -15.21 3.90
C PHE A 257 9.79 -13.73 3.73
N VAL A 258 10.64 -12.97 3.04
CA VAL A 258 10.38 -11.54 2.76
C VAL A 258 9.04 -11.36 2.04
N PHE A 259 8.77 -12.13 0.98
CA PHE A 259 7.50 -12.08 0.26
C PHE A 259 6.30 -12.43 1.14
N PHE A 260 6.41 -13.45 1.99
CA PHE A 260 5.36 -13.80 2.93
C PHE A 260 5.03 -12.64 3.90
N PHE A 261 6.04 -12.03 4.50
CA PHE A 261 5.86 -10.88 5.40
C PHE A 261 5.29 -9.66 4.67
N ILE A 262 5.73 -9.41 3.44
CA ILE A 262 5.20 -8.33 2.62
C ILE A 262 3.71 -8.56 2.33
N SER A 263 3.30 -9.77 1.96
CA SER A 263 1.90 -10.10 1.67
C SER A 263 0.99 -9.90 2.87
N ILE A 264 1.42 -10.32 4.07
CA ILE A 264 0.67 -10.07 5.31
C ILE A 264 0.53 -8.57 5.58
N SER A 265 1.63 -7.83 5.43
CA SER A 265 1.66 -6.41 5.70
C SER A 265 0.79 -5.61 4.72
N MET A 266 0.68 -6.06 3.47
CA MET A 266 -0.20 -5.46 2.45
C MET A 266 -1.68 -5.60 2.81
N ILE A 267 -2.09 -6.70 3.46
CA ILE A 267 -3.42 -6.79 4.09
C ILE A 267 -3.59 -5.71 5.15
N GLY A 268 -2.58 -5.55 6.02
CA GLY A 268 -2.55 -4.50 7.03
C GLY A 268 -2.68 -3.09 6.43
N VAL A 269 -1.99 -2.82 5.33
CA VAL A 269 -2.09 -1.55 4.58
C VAL A 269 -3.51 -1.35 4.04
N CYS A 270 -4.09 -2.36 3.40
CA CYS A 270 -5.47 -2.31 2.91
C CYS A 270 -6.49 -2.02 4.02
N ILE A 271 -6.40 -2.71 5.15
CA ILE A 271 -7.31 -2.53 6.30
C ILE A 271 -7.10 -1.17 6.95
N SER A 272 -5.85 -0.78 7.19
CA SER A 272 -5.51 0.51 7.81
C SER A 272 -6.01 1.69 6.98
N THR A 273 -5.93 1.60 5.65
CA THR A 273 -6.42 2.63 4.73
C THR A 273 -7.94 2.84 4.90
N ILE A 274 -8.72 1.76 5.06
CA ILE A 274 -10.17 1.83 5.36
C ILE A 274 -10.43 2.46 6.72
N ILE A 275 -9.75 1.98 7.77
CA ILE A 275 -9.98 2.44 9.14
C ILE A 275 -9.63 3.92 9.28
N PHE A 276 -8.57 4.36 8.62
CA PHE A 276 -8.00 5.69 8.81
C PHE A 276 -8.52 6.74 7.85
N THR A 277 -9.08 6.34 6.72
CA THR A 277 -9.70 7.26 5.76
C THR A 277 -11.22 7.32 5.99
N PRO A 278 -11.75 8.41 6.58
CA PRO A 278 -13.15 8.45 6.99
C PRO A 278 -14.12 8.34 5.80
N GLN A 279 -13.81 8.93 4.65
CA GLN A 279 -14.66 8.80 3.45
C GLN A 279 -14.73 7.34 3.01
N LEU A 280 -13.60 6.64 2.99
CA LEU A 280 -13.56 5.23 2.61
C LEU A 280 -14.33 4.36 3.59
N LYS A 281 -14.16 4.58 4.90
CA LYS A 281 -14.94 3.91 5.95
C LYS A 281 -16.44 4.09 5.72
N MET A 282 -16.90 5.32 5.43
CA MET A 282 -18.32 5.58 5.16
C MET A 282 -18.83 4.84 3.93
N ILE A 283 -18.04 4.80 2.85
CA ILE A 283 -18.39 4.05 1.62
C ILE A 283 -18.57 2.57 1.95
N VAL A 284 -17.59 1.96 2.63
CA VAL A 284 -17.62 0.53 2.97
C VAL A 284 -18.77 0.20 3.93
N VAL A 285 -18.98 1.01 4.98
CA VAL A 285 -20.09 0.80 5.93
C VAL A 285 -21.44 0.93 5.24
N LYS A 286 -21.62 1.90 4.34
CA LYS A 286 -22.88 2.07 3.59
C LYS A 286 -23.20 0.84 2.75
N ILE A 287 -22.19 0.21 2.12
CA ILE A 287 -22.36 -1.01 1.33
C ILE A 287 -22.77 -2.19 2.23
N ILE A 288 -22.07 -2.38 3.35
CA ILE A 288 -22.38 -3.46 4.31
C ILE A 288 -23.80 -3.29 4.87
N GLN A 289 -24.22 -2.06 5.16
CA GLN A 289 -25.56 -1.77 5.68
C GLN A 289 -26.66 -1.93 4.63
N HIS A 290 -26.39 -1.57 3.36
CA HIS A 290 -27.39 -1.72 2.28
C HIS A 290 -27.74 -3.19 2.03
N ASN A 291 -26.80 -4.11 2.24
CA ASN A 291 -27.02 -5.55 2.11
C ASN A 291 -27.66 -6.20 3.35
N ARG A 292 -27.95 -5.43 4.41
CA ARG A 292 -28.63 -5.94 5.60
C ARG A 292 -30.14 -5.87 5.35
N VAL A 293 -30.70 -6.93 4.77
CA VAL A 293 -32.16 -7.12 4.67
C VAL A 293 -32.72 -7.08 6.10
N VAL A 294 -33.46 -6.03 6.42
CA VAL A 294 -34.18 -5.95 7.70
C VAL A 294 -35.26 -7.03 7.63
N PRO A 295 -35.28 -8.05 8.51
CA PRO A 295 -36.37 -9.00 8.52
C PRO A 295 -37.66 -8.23 8.79
N LEU A 296 -38.62 -8.30 7.86
CA LEU A 296 -39.98 -7.88 8.15
C LEU A 296 -40.45 -8.78 9.30
N ASN A 297 -40.71 -8.17 10.44
CA ASN A 297 -41.29 -8.86 11.58
C ASN A 297 -42.67 -9.37 11.13
N ASP A 298 -42.81 -10.69 10.95
CA ASP A 298 -44.07 -11.37 10.63
C ASP A 298 -45.19 -11.09 11.65
N SER A 299 -44.83 -10.52 12.81
CA SER A 299 -45.78 -10.02 13.81
C SER A 299 -46.71 -8.90 13.28
N LEU A 300 -46.32 -8.16 12.22
CA LEU A 300 -47.22 -7.18 11.60
C LEU A 300 -48.18 -7.82 10.59
N VAL A 301 -47.79 -8.89 9.90
CA VAL A 301 -48.65 -9.59 8.93
C VAL A 301 -49.79 -10.32 9.65
N GLY A 302 -49.52 -10.92 10.81
CA GLY A 302 -50.56 -11.52 11.65
C GLY A 302 -51.59 -10.51 12.19
N SER A 303 -51.17 -9.26 12.46
CA SER A 303 -52.07 -8.21 12.97
C SER A 303 -53.02 -7.63 11.91
N ILE A 304 -52.68 -7.77 10.62
CA ILE A 304 -53.53 -7.33 9.50
C ILE A 304 -54.50 -8.45 9.09
N ALA A 305 -54.07 -9.72 9.15
CA ALA A 305 -54.94 -10.87 8.88
C ALA A 305 -56.02 -11.08 9.96
N ALA A 306 -55.80 -10.64 11.20
CA ALA A 306 -56.81 -10.70 12.27
C ALA A 306 -57.85 -9.56 12.21
N ARG A 307 -57.81 -8.68 11.20
CA ARG A 307 -58.76 -7.58 10.99
C ARG A 307 -59.64 -7.74 9.74
N GLN A 308 -59.59 -8.89 9.08
CA GLN A 308 -60.58 -9.30 8.06
C GLN A 308 -61.41 -10.45 8.59
#